data_AF-A0A5A7RW72-F1
#
_entry.id   AF-A0A5A7RW72-F1
#
_cell.length_a   1.000
_cell.length_b   1.000
_cell.length_c   1.000
_cell.angle_alpha   90.00
_cell.angle_beta   90.00
_cell.angle_gamma   90.00
#
_symmetry.space_group_name_H-M   'P 1'
#
loop_
_entity.id
_entity.type
_entity.pdbx_description
1 polymer ?
#
loop_
_entity_poly.entity_id
_entity_poly.type
_entity_poly.pdbx_seq_one_letter_code
_entity_poly.pdbx_strand_id
1 'polypeptide(L)'
;MSNNIKPTQYIISLNNLYRKYSKYLPEEDYDYIDRLIDHLSSKNELTPSEAEEIESRCKKEWKKFILLFLKEFEKGSKKYEDILKREISTLGKIKTKVEFNDILLGEYDNVWDEIEEIYLQAVSKINIEKRNYRRNLFQLVVSFIFGVLSCILAFLLGGWL
;
A
#
# COMPACT_ATOMS: atom_id res chain seq x y z
N MET A 1 -7.17 -15.18 -41.89
CA MET A 1 -6.93 -13.86 -41.28
C MET A 1 -6.09 -14.10 -40.04
N SER A 2 -4.89 -13.55 -39.99
CA SER A 2 -4.01 -13.70 -38.83
C SER A 2 -4.53 -12.79 -37.72
N ASN A 3 -5.07 -13.35 -36.64
CA ASN A 3 -5.44 -12.60 -35.43
C ASN A 3 -4.16 -12.26 -34.64
N ASN A 4 -3.31 -11.44 -35.23
CA ASN A 4 -2.04 -11.03 -34.62
C ASN A 4 -2.32 -9.97 -33.57
N ILE A 5 -1.89 -10.25 -32.34
CA ILE A 5 -2.13 -9.40 -31.16
C ILE A 5 -0.88 -8.56 -30.91
N LYS A 6 -1.05 -7.26 -30.68
CA LYS A 6 0.08 -6.37 -30.40
C LYS A 6 0.54 -6.51 -28.94
N PRO A 7 1.85 -6.64 -28.68
CA PRO A 7 2.37 -6.78 -27.32
C PRO A 7 2.26 -5.52 -26.47
N THR A 8 2.00 -4.36 -27.09
CA THR A 8 1.96 -3.04 -26.45
C THR A 8 1.06 -2.97 -25.21
N GLN A 9 -0.10 -3.64 -25.23
CA GLN A 9 -1.01 -3.63 -24.07
C GLN A 9 -0.39 -4.28 -22.83
N TYR A 10 0.37 -5.37 -23.01
CA TYR A 10 1.05 -6.07 -21.93
C TYR A 10 2.24 -5.25 -21.41
N ILE A 11 2.98 -4.61 -22.32
CA ILE A 11 4.09 -3.72 -21.96
C ILE A 11 3.59 -2.54 -21.10
N ILE A 12 2.47 -1.91 -21.48
CA ILE A 12 1.87 -0.82 -20.69
C ILE A 12 1.49 -1.31 -19.29
N SER A 13 0.82 -2.47 -19.21
CA SER A 13 0.41 -3.07 -17.94
C SER A 13 1.61 -3.38 -17.03
N LEU A 14 2.68 -3.97 -17.57
CA LEU A 14 3.90 -4.30 -16.83
C LEU A 14 4.67 -3.05 -16.38
N ASN A 15 4.72 -1.99 -17.21
CA ASN A 15 5.32 -0.72 -16.81
C ASN A 15 4.54 -0.05 -15.66
N ASN A 16 3.22 -0.11 -15.68
CA ASN A 16 2.39 0.37 -14.58
C ASN A 16 2.68 -0.42 -13.29
N LEU A 17 2.75 -1.74 -13.40
CA LEU A 17 3.09 -2.62 -12.28
C LEU A 17 4.48 -2.32 -11.70
N TYR A 18 5.49 -2.16 -12.56
CA TYR A 18 6.85 -1.78 -12.17
C TYR A 18 6.89 -0.47 -11.36
N ARG A 19 6.19 0.57 -11.84
CA ARG A 19 6.09 1.86 -11.12
C ARG A 19 5.46 1.70 -9.74
N LYS A 20 4.46 0.82 -9.61
CA LYS A 20 3.79 0.56 -8.33
C LYS A 20 4.71 -0.21 -7.37
N TYR A 21 5.44 -1.21 -7.85
CA TYR A 21 6.48 -1.89 -7.08
C TYR A 21 7.49 -0.91 -6.49
N SER A 22 8.10 -0.09 -7.34
CA SER A 22 9.09 0.92 -6.94
C SER A 22 8.56 1.91 -5.89
N LYS A 23 7.26 2.23 -5.93
CA LYS A 23 6.64 3.17 -4.99
C LYS A 23 6.27 2.53 -3.65
N TYR A 24 5.85 1.27 -3.63
CA TYR A 24 5.10 0.69 -2.51
C TYR A 24 5.76 -0.48 -1.81
N LEU A 25 6.68 -1.19 -2.45
CA LEU A 25 7.37 -2.33 -1.88
C LEU A 25 8.88 -2.05 -1.87
N PRO A 26 9.61 -2.45 -0.81
CA PRO A 26 11.07 -2.38 -0.81
C PRO A 26 11.62 -3.24 -1.96
N GLU A 27 12.72 -2.78 -2.60
CA GLU A 27 13.40 -3.44 -3.73
C GLU A 27 13.58 -4.96 -3.48
N GLU A 28 12.70 -5.77 -4.07
CA GLU A 28 12.79 -7.22 -4.21
C GLU A 28 12.67 -7.57 -5.70
N ASP A 29 13.65 -8.29 -6.26
CA ASP A 29 13.79 -8.72 -7.68
C ASP A 29 12.53 -8.58 -8.56
N TYR A 30 12.37 -7.39 -9.15
CA TYR A 30 11.46 -7.16 -10.29
C TYR A 30 12.10 -7.53 -11.63
N ASP A 31 13.32 -8.10 -11.62
CA ASP A 31 14.07 -8.56 -12.79
C ASP A 31 13.24 -9.42 -13.75
N TYR A 32 12.22 -10.10 -13.23
CA TYR A 32 11.30 -10.85 -14.07
C TYR A 32 10.36 -9.96 -14.91
N ILE A 33 9.87 -8.84 -14.35
CA ILE A 33 9.07 -7.85 -15.06
C ILE A 33 9.91 -7.21 -16.17
N ASP A 34 11.15 -6.82 -15.86
CA ASP A 34 12.05 -6.22 -16.84
C ASP A 34 12.37 -7.18 -17.99
N ARG A 35 12.73 -8.44 -17.68
CA ARG A 35 12.93 -9.49 -18.70
C ARG A 35 11.69 -9.73 -19.56
N LEU A 36 10.50 -9.64 -18.98
CA LEU A 36 9.24 -9.82 -19.71
C LEU A 36 8.95 -8.62 -20.62
N ILE A 37 9.22 -7.39 -20.15
CA ILE A 37 9.13 -6.17 -20.96
C ILE A 37 10.12 -6.22 -22.12
N ASP A 38 11.38 -6.62 -21.88
CA ASP A 38 12.41 -6.74 -22.92
C ASP A 38 12.03 -7.78 -23.97
N HIS A 39 11.57 -8.95 -23.52
CA HIS A 39 11.07 -9.99 -24.42
C HIS A 39 9.93 -9.49 -25.30
N LEU A 40 8.94 -8.81 -24.71
CA LEU A 40 7.79 -8.27 -25.43
C LEU A 40 8.17 -7.13 -26.38
N SER A 41 9.13 -6.29 -25.99
CA SER A 41 9.63 -5.18 -26.80
C SER A 41 10.40 -5.65 -28.04
N SER A 42 10.98 -6.85 -27.99
CA SER A 42 11.64 -7.48 -29.15
C SER A 42 10.65 -8.05 -30.19
N LYS A 43 9.35 -8.13 -29.86
CA LYS A 43 8.32 -8.69 -30.74
C LYS A 43 7.44 -7.59 -31.34
N ASN A 44 7.14 -7.73 -32.63
CA ASN A 44 6.17 -6.85 -33.30
C ASN A 44 4.73 -7.34 -33.10
N GLU A 45 4.53 -8.65 -33.07
CA GLU A 45 3.23 -9.30 -33.00
C GLU A 45 3.32 -10.60 -32.18
N LEU A 46 2.21 -11.00 -31.58
CA LEU A 46 2.04 -12.25 -30.85
C LEU A 46 1.01 -13.11 -31.55
N THR A 47 1.29 -14.41 -31.65
CA THR A 47 0.26 -15.41 -31.96
C THR A 47 -0.77 -15.49 -30.83
N PRO A 48 -1.99 -15.99 -31.08
CA PRO A 48 -3.01 -16.13 -30.03
C PRO A 48 -2.53 -16.95 -28.82
N SER A 49 -1.78 -18.03 -29.05
CA SER A 49 -1.23 -18.86 -27.97
C SER A 49 -0.17 -18.13 -27.15
N GLU A 50 0.69 -17.33 -27.78
CA GLU A 50 1.67 -16.52 -27.06
C GLU A 50 0.98 -15.41 -26.25
N ALA A 51 -0.04 -14.78 -26.81
CA ALA A 51 -0.79 -13.74 -26.12
C ALA A 51 -1.50 -14.29 -24.86
N GLU A 52 -2.09 -15.49 -24.94
CA GLU A 52 -2.69 -16.17 -23.79
C GLU A 52 -1.65 -16.49 -22.70
N GLU A 53 -0.48 -16.98 -23.10
CA GLU A 53 0.61 -17.26 -22.16
C GLU A 53 1.14 -15.98 -21.48
N ILE A 54 1.37 -14.93 -22.26
CA ILE A 54 1.81 -13.63 -21.77
C ILE A 54 0.76 -13.02 -20.84
N GLU A 55 -0.52 -13.09 -21.21
CA GLU A 55 -1.61 -12.59 -20.38
C GLU A 55 -1.66 -13.31 -19.03
N SER A 56 -1.57 -14.65 -19.05
CA SER A 56 -1.50 -15.45 -17.83
C SER A 56 -0.32 -15.05 -16.93
N ARG A 57 0.86 -14.80 -17.52
CA ARG A 57 2.04 -14.32 -16.79
C ARG A 57 1.82 -12.94 -16.20
N CYS A 58 1.29 -11.98 -16.97
CA CYS A 58 0.99 -10.63 -16.47
C CYS A 58 -0.02 -10.67 -15.31
N LYS A 59 -1.09 -11.48 -15.42
CA LYS A 59 -2.07 -11.67 -14.34
C LYS A 59 -1.39 -12.21 -13.06
N LYS A 60 -0.46 -13.16 -13.19
CA LYS A 60 0.29 -13.70 -12.04
C LYS A 60 1.14 -12.65 -11.35
N GLU A 61 1.84 -11.80 -12.10
CA GLU A 61 2.67 -10.74 -11.50
C GLU A 61 1.83 -9.69 -10.80
N TRP A 62 0.71 -9.26 -11.40
CA TRP A 62 -0.24 -8.35 -10.76
C TRP A 62 -0.81 -8.92 -9.46
N LYS A 63 -1.23 -10.18 -9.49
CA LYS A 63 -1.72 -10.88 -8.32
C LYS A 63 -0.66 -10.97 -7.22
N LYS A 64 0.56 -11.35 -7.59
CA LYS A 64 1.70 -11.42 -6.66
C LYS A 64 1.94 -10.07 -5.97
N PHE A 65 1.99 -8.99 -6.74
CA PHE A 65 2.17 -7.63 -6.24
C PHE A 65 1.10 -7.24 -5.21
N ILE A 66 -0.18 -7.38 -5.60
CA ILE A 66 -1.30 -7.00 -4.73
C ILE A 66 -1.26 -7.79 -3.42
N LEU A 67 -1.08 -9.11 -3.48
CA LEU A 67 -1.08 -9.95 -2.28
C LEU A 67 0.10 -9.64 -1.37
N LEU A 68 1.27 -9.35 -1.94
CA LEU A 68 2.44 -8.95 -1.18
C LEU A 68 2.22 -7.60 -0.48
N PHE A 69 1.71 -6.60 -1.22
CA PHE A 69 1.37 -5.30 -0.67
C PHE A 69 0.36 -5.41 0.49
N LEU A 70 -0.74 -6.15 0.29
CA LEU A 70 -1.76 -6.32 1.31
C LEU A 70 -1.22 -7.03 2.55
N LYS A 71 -0.32 -8.01 2.39
CA LYS A 71 0.34 -8.70 3.51
C LYS A 71 1.23 -7.77 4.32
N GLU A 72 2.05 -6.94 3.65
CA GLU A 72 2.91 -5.98 4.35
C GLU A 72 2.09 -4.88 5.03
N PHE A 73 1.01 -4.43 4.39
CA PHE A 73 0.06 -3.51 5.02
C PHE A 73 -0.60 -4.12 6.26
N GLU A 74 -1.09 -5.35 6.20
CA GLU A 74 -1.69 -6.07 7.33
C GLU A 74 -0.70 -6.19 8.51
N LYS A 75 0.55 -6.55 8.22
CA LYS A 75 1.63 -6.62 9.21
C LYS A 75 1.93 -5.26 9.84
N GLY A 76 2.02 -4.21 9.03
CA GLY A 76 2.32 -2.84 9.49
C GLY A 76 1.16 -2.17 10.24
N SER A 77 -0.08 -2.50 9.89
CA SER A 77 -1.30 -1.93 10.45
C SER A 77 -1.76 -2.58 11.75
N LYS A 78 -1.20 -3.74 12.14
CA LYS A 78 -1.55 -4.47 13.37
C LYS A 78 -1.55 -3.62 14.65
N LYS A 79 -0.66 -2.62 14.75
CA LYS A 79 -0.58 -1.71 15.92
C LYS A 79 -1.68 -0.64 15.94
N TYR A 80 -2.41 -0.48 14.84
CA TYR A 80 -3.46 0.52 14.64
C TYR A 80 -4.81 -0.14 14.34
N GLU A 81 -4.95 -1.43 14.65
CA GLU A 81 -6.13 -2.23 14.32
C GLU A 81 -7.43 -1.58 14.84
N ASP A 82 -7.39 -0.97 16.03
CA ASP A 82 -8.56 -0.31 16.62
C ASP A 82 -9.11 0.86 15.81
N ILE A 83 -8.24 1.61 15.13
CA ILE A 83 -8.64 2.77 14.31
C ILE A 83 -8.82 2.40 12.82
N LEU A 84 -8.30 1.25 12.40
CA LEU A 84 -8.30 0.77 11.00
C LEU A 84 -9.24 -0.43 10.74
N LYS A 85 -10.11 -0.82 11.69
CA LYS A 85 -10.99 -2.00 11.55
C LYS A 85 -11.72 -2.05 10.21
N ARG A 86 -12.24 -0.90 9.75
CA ARG A 86 -12.98 -0.81 8.48
C ARG A 86 -12.06 -1.04 7.28
N GLU A 87 -10.93 -0.36 7.22
CA GLU A 87 -9.96 -0.46 6.13
C GLU A 87 -9.40 -1.88 6.02
N ILE A 88 -9.01 -2.48 7.14
CA ILE A 88 -8.52 -3.87 7.20
C ILE A 88 -9.60 -4.84 6.71
N SER A 89 -10.86 -4.66 7.13
CA SER A 89 -11.96 -5.51 6.68
C SER A 89 -12.21 -5.40 5.17
N THR A 90 -12.23 -4.18 4.62
CA THR A 90 -12.41 -3.96 3.18
C THR A 90 -11.26 -4.55 2.37
N LEU A 91 -10.02 -4.27 2.76
CA LEU A 91 -8.83 -4.81 2.10
C LEU A 91 -8.78 -6.35 2.18
N GLY A 92 -9.27 -6.94 3.28
CA GLY A 92 -9.43 -8.39 3.41
C GLY A 92 -10.39 -8.99 2.37
N LYS A 93 -11.50 -8.30 2.05
CA LYS A 93 -12.42 -8.74 0.98
C LYS A 93 -11.77 -8.65 -0.40
N ILE A 94 -11.02 -7.58 -0.67
CA ILE A 94 -10.28 -7.41 -1.92
C ILE A 94 -9.21 -8.51 -2.05
N LYS A 95 -8.48 -8.82 -0.97
CA LYS A 95 -7.51 -9.91 -0.91
C LYS A 95 -8.15 -11.24 -1.34
N THR A 96 -9.27 -11.62 -0.74
CA THR A 96 -10.03 -12.82 -1.11
C THR A 96 -10.44 -12.80 -2.58
N LYS A 97 -10.96 -11.67 -3.09
CA LYS A 97 -11.32 -11.52 -4.51
C LYS A 97 -10.12 -11.79 -5.42
N VAL A 98 -8.96 -11.22 -5.11
CA VAL A 98 -7.72 -11.38 -5.90
C VAL A 98 -7.14 -12.80 -5.77
N GLU A 99 -7.26 -13.43 -4.62
CA GLU A 99 -6.78 -14.80 -4.38
C GLU A 99 -7.59 -15.85 -5.14
N PHE A 100 -8.91 -15.72 -5.18
CA PHE A 100 -9.78 -16.81 -5.64
C PHE A 100 -10.49 -16.56 -6.98
N ASN A 101 -10.60 -15.32 -7.44
CA ASN A 101 -11.27 -15.02 -8.71
C ASN A 101 -10.26 -14.85 -9.85
N ASP A 102 -10.66 -15.26 -11.05
CA ASP A 102 -9.92 -14.91 -12.27
C ASP A 102 -10.31 -13.50 -12.71
N ILE A 103 -9.42 -12.55 -12.44
CA ILE A 103 -9.58 -11.14 -12.78
C ILE A 103 -8.97 -10.90 -14.16
N LEU A 104 -9.68 -10.16 -15.01
CA LEU A 104 -9.17 -9.78 -16.34
C LEU A 104 -7.94 -8.87 -16.18
N LEU A 105 -6.97 -8.97 -17.08
CA LEU A 105 -5.73 -8.19 -16.94
C LEU A 105 -5.99 -6.68 -16.85
N GLY A 106 -6.93 -6.17 -17.65
CA GLY A 106 -7.31 -4.74 -17.64
C GLY A 106 -8.07 -4.27 -16.41
N GLU A 107 -8.50 -5.18 -15.52
CA GLU A 107 -9.21 -4.81 -14.28
C GLU A 107 -8.27 -4.65 -13.08
N TYR A 108 -7.01 -5.12 -13.18
CA TYR A 108 -6.07 -5.03 -12.07
C TYR A 108 -5.71 -3.59 -11.70
N ASP A 109 -5.67 -2.67 -12.67
CA ASP A 109 -5.47 -1.24 -12.39
C ASP A 109 -6.62 -0.69 -11.54
N ASN A 110 -7.88 -1.02 -11.85
CA ASN A 110 -9.04 -0.60 -11.06
C ASN A 110 -9.03 -1.19 -9.65
N VAL A 111 -8.67 -2.47 -9.52
CA VAL A 111 -8.51 -3.12 -8.22
C VAL A 111 -7.42 -2.43 -7.41
N TRP A 112 -6.31 -2.05 -8.06
CA TRP A 112 -5.24 -1.32 -7.41
C TRP A 112 -5.68 0.08 -6.96
N ASP A 113 -6.41 0.82 -7.79
CA ASP A 113 -6.87 2.17 -7.44
C ASP A 113 -7.77 2.14 -6.18
N GLU A 114 -8.64 1.13 -6.07
CA GLU A 114 -9.44 0.89 -4.85
C GLU A 114 -8.56 0.62 -3.62
N ILE A 115 -7.53 -0.22 -3.78
CA ILE A 115 -6.57 -0.52 -2.71
C ILE A 115 -5.79 0.75 -2.30
N GLU A 116 -5.32 1.53 -3.27
CA GLU A 116 -4.52 2.74 -3.05
C GLU A 116 -5.32 3.80 -2.30
N GLU A 117 -6.60 4.00 -2.65
CA GLU A 117 -7.47 4.91 -1.94
C GLU A 117 -7.62 4.51 -0.46
N ILE A 118 -7.93 3.24 -0.19
CA ILE A 118 -8.09 2.74 1.18
C ILE A 118 -6.79 2.85 1.97
N TYR A 119 -5.65 2.54 1.32
CA TYR A 119 -4.32 2.69 1.91
C TYR A 119 -4.05 4.15 2.32
N LEU A 120 -4.31 5.11 1.45
CA LEU A 120 -4.09 6.53 1.73
C LEU A 120 -5.00 7.03 2.87
N GLN A 121 -6.25 6.57 2.92
CA GLN A 121 -7.16 6.84 4.03
C GLN A 121 -6.61 6.28 5.36
N ALA A 122 -6.10 5.04 5.35
CA ALA A 122 -5.51 4.40 6.52
C ALA A 122 -4.26 5.15 7.02
N VAL A 123 -3.36 5.54 6.11
CA VAL A 123 -2.15 6.32 6.44
C VAL A 123 -2.52 7.67 7.03
N SER A 124 -3.53 8.35 6.48
CA SER A 124 -4.04 9.62 7.02
C SER A 124 -4.53 9.47 8.46
N LYS A 125 -5.35 8.44 8.75
CA LYS A 125 -5.82 8.12 10.10
C LYS A 125 -4.68 7.86 11.08
N ILE A 126 -3.69 7.05 10.68
CA ILE A 126 -2.50 6.77 11.49
C ILE A 126 -1.74 8.07 11.82
N ASN A 127 -1.59 8.96 10.85
CA ASN A 127 -0.86 10.22 11.04
C ASN A 127 -1.61 11.18 11.99
N ILE A 128 -2.93 11.22 11.91
CA ILE A 128 -3.77 11.98 12.85
C ILE A 128 -3.59 11.43 14.27
N GLU A 129 -3.63 10.11 14.44
CA GLU A 129 -3.46 9.47 15.74
C GLU A 129 -2.08 9.77 16.35
N LYS A 130 -1.03 9.65 15.55
CA LYS A 130 0.34 10.01 15.99
C LYS A 130 0.45 11.48 16.39
N ARG A 131 -0.21 12.39 15.67
CA ARG A 131 -0.21 13.82 16.00
C ARG A 131 -0.96 14.09 17.31
N ASN A 132 -2.11 13.45 17.51
CA ASN A 132 -2.88 13.56 18.74
C ASN A 132 -2.09 13.05 19.95
N TYR A 133 -1.44 11.89 19.81
CA TYR A 133 -0.57 11.34 20.85
C TYR A 133 0.54 12.32 21.26
N ARG A 134 1.25 12.92 20.28
CA ARG A 134 2.30 13.92 20.56
C ARG A 134 1.74 15.16 21.26
N ARG A 135 0.57 15.65 20.85
CA ARG A 135 -0.08 16.82 21.46
C ARG A 135 -0.49 16.54 22.91
N ASN A 136 -1.09 15.39 23.17
CA ASN A 136 -1.51 14.98 24.51
C ASN A 136 -0.30 14.81 25.44
N LEU A 137 0.78 14.20 24.94
CA LEU A 137 2.03 14.07 25.69
C LEU A 137 2.61 15.45 26.04
N PHE A 138 2.65 16.37 25.08
CA PHE A 138 3.11 17.74 25.32
C PHE A 138 2.26 18.45 26.38
N GLN A 139 0.93 18.38 26.30
CA GLN A 139 0.04 18.96 27.31
C GLN A 139 0.27 18.36 28.70
N LEU A 140 0.49 17.05 28.80
CA LEU A 140 0.75 16.38 30.07
C LEU A 140 2.07 16.84 30.70
N VAL A 141 3.13 16.97 29.91
CA VAL A 141 4.42 17.50 30.36
C VAL A 141 4.29 18.96 30.81
N VAL A 142 3.58 19.78 30.04
CA VAL A 142 3.35 21.20 30.39
C VAL A 142 2.58 21.31 31.71
N SER A 143 1.48 20.57 31.88
CA SER A 143 0.71 20.55 33.12
C SER A 143 1.54 20.07 34.32
N PHE A 144 2.40 19.08 34.13
CA PHE A 144 3.31 18.60 35.17
C PHE A 144 4.31 19.68 35.59
N ILE A 145 4.94 20.36 34.63
CA ILE A 145 5.89 21.45 34.91
C ILE A 145 5.19 22.61 35.64
N PHE A 146 4.01 23.02 35.19
CA PHE A 146 3.23 24.05 35.88
C PHE A 146 2.86 23.63 37.30
N GLY A 147 2.44 22.38 37.51
CA GLY A 147 2.16 21.85 38.85
C GLY A 147 3.37 21.93 39.79
N VAL A 148 4.55 21.50 39.33
CA VAL A 148 5.80 21.58 40.10
C VAL A 148 6.17 23.03 40.41
N LEU A 149 6.10 23.92 39.43
CA LEU A 149 6.39 25.35 39.62
C LEU A 149 5.42 26.01 40.62
N SER A 150 4.13 25.67 40.56
CA SER A 150 3.12 26.14 41.52
C SER A 150 3.41 25.65 42.95
N CYS A 151 3.84 24.40 43.12
CA CYS A 151 4.24 23.88 44.43
C CYS A 151 5.49 24.59 44.99
N ILE A 152 6.50 24.86 44.14
CA ILE A 152 7.70 25.60 44.55
C ILE A 152 7.33 27.03 44.96
N LEU A 153 6.49 27.72 44.18
CA LEU A 153 5.98 29.06 44.51
C LEU A 153 5.22 29.08 45.84
N ALA A 154 4.35 28.10 46.09
CA ALA A 154 3.62 27.98 47.35
C ALA A 154 4.55 27.72 48.54
N PHE A 155 5.59 26.90 48.36
CA PHE A 155 6.59 26.65 49.40
C PHE A 155 7.45 27.89 49.72
N LEU A 156 7.88 28.63 48.69
CA LEU A 156 8.65 29.87 48.86
C LEU A 156 7.83 30.98 49.52
N LEU A 157 6.54 31.11 49.18
CA LEU A 157 5.64 32.11 49.78
C LEU A 157 5.17 31.71 51.18
N GLY A 158 4.98 30.41 51.45
CA GLY A 158 4.60 29.90 52.78
C GLY A 158 5.74 29.91 53.81
N GLY A 159 6.99 30.00 53.38
CA GLY A 159 8.15 30.18 54.26
C GLY A 159 8.41 31.63 54.72
N TRP A 160 7.58 32.58 54.29
CA TRP A 160 7.66 34.02 54.64
C TRP A 160 6.53 34.49 55.57
N LEU A 161 5.59 33.61 55.94
CA LEU A 161 4.53 33.82 56.95
C LEU A 161 4.90 33.10 58.25
#